data_AF-A0A6M1T2Y7-F1
#
_entry.id   AF-A0A6M1T2Y7-F1
#
_cell.length_a   1.000
_cell.length_b   1.000
_cell.length_c   1.000
_cell.angle_alpha   90.00
_cell.angle_beta   90.00
_cell.angle_gamma   90.00
#
_symmetry.space_group_name_H-M   'P 1'
#
loop_
_entity.id
_entity.type
_entity.pdbx_description
1 polymer ?
#
loop_
_entity_poly.entity_id
_entity_poly.type
_entity_poly.pdbx_seq_one_letter_code
_entity_poly.pdbx_strand_id
1 'polypeptide(L)' 'MKQRHLKSMQKQCADFNARYAVGQSIKFWTGPREGNPTHEGVIRFPADVMGGHTPVVWVAGAGSIALSHVGGPA' A
#
# COMPACT_ATOMS: atom_id res chain seq x y z
N MET A 1 -18.85 15.52 3.80
CA MET A 1 -17.38 15.47 3.60
C MET A 1 -16.79 14.05 3.73
N LYS A 2 -17.21 13.24 4.72
CA LYS A 2 -16.73 11.85 4.96
C LYS A 2 -16.76 10.93 3.73
N GLN A 3 -17.84 10.95 2.94
CA GLN A 3 -17.99 10.08 1.75
C GLN A 3 -16.95 10.36 0.66
N ARG A 4 -16.55 11.63 0.46
CA ARG A 4 -15.63 12.03 -0.62
C ARG A 4 -14.20 11.55 -0.32
N HIS A 5 -13.81 11.59 0.94
CA HIS A 5 -12.49 11.13 1.37
C HIS A 5 -12.37 9.61 1.25
N LEU A 6 -13.38 8.86 1.68
CA LEU A 6 -13.42 7.40 1.51
C LEU A 6 -13.32 6.98 0.03
N LYS A 7 -14.07 7.64 -0.86
CA LYS A 7 -13.98 7.38 -2.31
C LYS A 7 -12.58 7.62 -2.85
N SER A 8 -11.87 8.64 -2.37
CA SER A 8 -10.48 8.91 -2.79
C SER A 8 -9.54 7.79 -2.35
N MET A 9 -9.65 7.30 -1.12
CA MET A 9 -8.82 6.19 -0.62
C MET A 9 -9.12 4.87 -1.33
N GLN A 10 -10.41 4.59 -1.59
CA GLN A 10 -10.82 3.43 -2.40
C GLN A 10 -10.23 3.50 -3.80
N LYS A 11 -10.22 4.69 -4.43
CA LYS A 11 -9.58 4.88 -5.72
C LYS A 11 -8.08 4.59 -5.66
N GLN A 12 -7.38 5.04 -4.62
CA GLN A 12 -5.94 4.74 -4.46
C GLN A 12 -5.68 3.23 -4.37
N CYS A 13 -6.51 2.49 -3.64
CA CYS A 13 -6.42 1.03 -3.56
C CYS A 13 -6.68 0.36 -4.92
N ALA A 14 -7.72 0.81 -5.63
CA ALA A 14 -8.03 0.31 -6.97
C ALA A 14 -6.89 0.57 -7.98
N ASP A 15 -6.35 1.80 -7.98
CA ASP A 15 -5.24 2.17 -8.85
C ASP A 15 -3.98 1.35 -8.52
N PHE A 16 -3.73 1.06 -7.24
CA PHE A 16 -2.63 0.20 -6.81
C PHE A 16 -2.81 -1.24 -7.28
N ASN A 17 -3.98 -1.84 -7.04
CA ASN A 17 -4.29 -3.22 -7.42
C ASN A 17 -4.31 -3.44 -8.94
N ALA A 18 -4.60 -2.39 -9.72
CA ALA A 18 -4.50 -2.46 -11.18
C ALA A 18 -3.05 -2.46 -11.68
N ARG A 19 -2.11 -1.94 -10.89
CA ARG A 19 -0.69 -1.83 -11.23
C ARG A 19 0.15 -2.98 -10.69
N TYR A 20 -0.23 -3.51 -9.52
CA TYR A 20 0.54 -4.50 -8.79
C TYR A 20 -0.34 -5.69 -8.40
N ALA A 21 0.12 -6.89 -8.74
CA ALA A 21 -0.59 -8.12 -8.45
C ALA A 21 -0.20 -8.72 -7.10
N VAL A 22 -1.11 -9.49 -6.49
CA VAL A 22 -0.74 -10.40 -5.38
C VAL A 22 0.35 -11.36 -5.88
N GLY A 23 1.38 -11.58 -5.06
CA GLY A 23 2.58 -12.34 -5.41
C GLY A 23 3.71 -11.48 -6.00
N GLN A 24 3.47 -10.20 -6.32
CA GLN A 24 4.51 -9.29 -6.78
C GLN A 24 5.33 -8.72 -5.62
N SER A 25 6.63 -8.55 -5.82
CA SER A 25 7.53 -7.89 -4.87
C SER A 25 7.52 -6.37 -5.02
N ILE A 26 7.52 -5.66 -3.89
CA ILE A 26 7.57 -4.20 -3.82
C ILE A 26 8.64 -3.73 -2.84
N LYS A 27 9.14 -2.51 -3.06
CA LYS A 27 9.97 -1.76 -2.12
C LYS A 27 9.11 -0.86 -1.24
N PHE A 28 9.45 -0.72 0.04
CA PHE A 28 8.71 0.12 0.99
C PHE A 28 9.58 0.67 2.12
N TRP A 29 9.02 1.66 2.83
CA TRP A 29 9.57 2.20 4.08
C TRP A 29 8.77 1.68 5.27
N THR A 30 9.45 1.41 6.40
CA THR A 30 8.82 1.00 7.69
C THR A 30 8.77 2.14 8.72
N GLY A 31 9.37 3.29 8.39
CA GLY A 31 9.38 4.52 9.19
C GLY A 31 9.16 5.74 8.30
N PRO A 32 9.71 6.92 8.65
CA PRO A 32 9.63 8.11 7.82
C PRO A 32 10.02 7.83 6.37
N ARG A 33 9.27 8.41 5.43
CA ARG A 33 9.54 8.28 3.99
C ARG A 33 10.67 9.22 3.57
N GLU A 34 11.87 8.90 4.02
CA GLU A 34 13.10 9.65 3.75
C GLU A 34 14.09 8.76 2.99
N GLY A 35 14.79 9.35 2.01
CA GLY A 35 15.73 8.61 1.16
C GLY A 35 15.09 7.48 0.36
N ASN A 36 15.87 6.45 0.05
CA ASN A 36 15.42 5.27 -0.69
C ASN A 36 14.62 4.31 0.23
N PRO A 37 13.65 3.55 -0.33
CA PRO A 37 12.98 2.50 0.43
C PRO A 37 14.00 1.45 0.89
N THR A 38 13.92 1.06 2.15
CA THR A 38 14.92 0.21 2.81
C THR A 38 14.50 -1.24 2.92
N HIS A 39 13.26 -1.57 2.59
CA HIS A 39 12.69 -2.91 2.73
C HIS A 39 12.04 -3.37 1.43
N GLU A 40 12.03 -4.68 1.24
CA GLU A 40 11.35 -5.37 0.14
C GLU A 40 10.43 -6.46 0.69
N GLY A 41 9.35 -6.75 -0.03
CA GLY A 41 8.43 -7.81 0.37
C GLY A 41 7.36 -8.10 -0.67
N VAL A 42 6.71 -9.24 -0.51
CA VAL A 42 5.72 -9.77 -1.48
C VAL A 42 4.31 -9.38 -1.05
N ILE A 43 3.53 -8.83 -1.99
CA ILE A 43 2.12 -8.54 -1.80
C ILE A 43 1.36 -9.84 -1.52
N ARG A 44 0.71 -9.92 -0.36
CA ARG A 44 -0.03 -11.08 0.12
C ARG A 44 -1.53 -10.99 -0.13
N PHE A 45 -2.11 -9.81 -0.03
CA PHE A 45 -3.52 -9.55 -0.27
C PHE A 45 -3.70 -8.24 -1.05
N PRO A 46 -4.83 -8.08 -1.78
CA PRO A 46 -5.14 -6.82 -2.46
C PRO A 46 -5.13 -5.64 -1.48
N ALA A 47 -4.70 -4.47 -1.97
CA ALA A 47 -4.78 -3.23 -1.22
C ALA A 47 -6.24 -2.87 -0.90
N ASP A 48 -6.47 -2.37 0.31
CA ASP A 48 -7.78 -1.98 0.82
C ASP A 48 -7.69 -0.78 1.78
N VAL A 49 -8.85 -0.25 2.17
CA VAL A 49 -8.93 0.85 3.14
C VAL A 49 -9.11 0.26 4.53
N MET A 50 -8.02 0.17 5.28
CA MET A 50 -8.02 -0.29 6.66
C MET A 50 -8.75 0.72 7.56
N GLY A 51 -9.68 0.21 8.38
CA GLY A 51 -10.43 1.00 9.35
C GLY A 51 -11.30 2.12 8.75
N GLY A 52 -11.47 2.16 7.43
CA GLY A 52 -12.18 3.23 6.73
C GLY A 52 -11.42 4.55 6.61
N HIS A 53 -10.12 4.58 6.96
CA HIS A 53 -9.34 5.83 7.00
C HIS A 53 -7.92 5.73 6.45
N THR A 54 -7.38 4.53 6.15
CA THR A 54 -6.01 4.41 5.65
C THR A 54 -5.93 3.40 4.51
N PRO A 55 -5.55 3.81 3.29
CA PRO A 55 -5.28 2.87 2.22
C PRO A 55 -3.96 2.14 2.48
N VAL A 56 -3.98 0.81 2.48
CA VAL A 56 -2.83 -0.06 2.77
C VAL A 56 -2.66 -1.16 1.73
N VAL A 57 -1.46 -1.72 1.65
CA VAL A 57 -1.17 -3.01 1.01
C VAL A 57 -0.69 -4.00 2.07
N TRP A 58 -1.02 -5.28 1.91
CA TRP A 58 -0.63 -6.34 2.84
C TRP A 58 0.59 -7.07 2.31
N VAL A 59 1.68 -7.05 3.08
CA VAL A 59 2.98 -7.62 2.70
C VAL A 59 3.30 -8.83 3.59
N ALA A 60 3.70 -9.94 2.97
CA ALA A 60 4.09 -11.15 3.68
C ALA A 60 5.29 -10.85 4.61
N GLY A 61 5.19 -11.22 5.89
CA GLY A 61 6.24 -11.02 6.89
C GLY A 61 6.35 -9.60 7.45
N ALA A 62 5.72 -8.60 6.84
CA ALA A 62 5.79 -7.19 7.28
C ALA A 62 4.44 -6.60 7.75
N GLY A 63 3.31 -7.23 7.42
CA GLY A 63 1.99 -6.76 7.82
C GLY A 63 1.41 -5.74 6.84
N SER A 64 0.71 -4.71 7.35
CA SER A 64 0.09 -3.67 6.52
C SER A 64 1.02 -2.47 6.32
N ILE A 65 1.23 -2.07 5.06
CA ILE A 65 2.01 -0.89 4.68
C ILE A 65 1.08 0.15 4.07
N ALA A 66 1.11 1.39 4.56
CA ALA A 66 0.33 2.47 3.95
C ALA A 66 0.77 2.69 2.50
N LEU A 67 -0.18 2.91 1.57
CA LEU A 67 0.17 3.09 0.16
C LEU A 67 1.10 4.30 -0.08
N SER A 68 1.06 5.29 0.81
CA SER A 68 2.00 6.42 0.80
C SER A 68 3.46 6.04 1.07
N HIS A 69 3.71 4.84 1.62
CA HIS A 69 5.03 4.29 1.97
C HIS A 69 5.44 3.15 1.03
N VAL A 70 4.82 3.03 -0.15
CA VAL A 70 5.29 2.13 -1.21
C VAL A 70 6.19 2.90 -2.18
N GLY A 71 7.39 2.37 -2.42
CA GLY A 71 8.40 2.94 -3.31
C GLY A 71 8.26 2.52 -4.77
N GLY A 72 7.59 1.40 -5.03
CA GLY A 72 7.41 0.83 -6.36
C GLY A 72 7.76 -0.66 -6.39
N PRO A 73 7.95 -1.25 -7.59
CA PRO A 73 8.42 -2.62 -7.70
C PRO A 73 9.82 -2.79 -7.08
N ALA A 74 10.08 -3.97 -6.53
CA ALA A 74 11.41 -4.36 -6.05
C ALA A 74 12.37 -4.64 -7.21
#